data_AF-A0A1F9DSM5-F1
#
_entry.id   AF-A0A1F9DSM5-F1
#
_cell.length_a   1.000
_cell.length_b   1.000
_cell.length_c   1.000
_cell.angle_alpha   90.00
_cell.angle_beta   90.00
_cell.angle_gamma   90.00
#
_symmetry.space_group_name_H-M   'P 1'
#
loop_
_entity.id
_entity.type
_entity.pdbx_description
1 polymer ?
#
loop_
_entity_poly.entity_id
_entity_poly.type
_entity_poly.pdbx_seq_one_letter_code
_entity_poly.pdbx_strand_id
1 'polypeptide(L)'
;MIKILFIALAFLVGAVYGPGSTFGAEENVSVLLPGNPLEGSRLFTGKGCLRCHAIYGVGGASGPDLGQGILKRPLLDIAGVMWNHSPGMAHVFQEQQAIRPQFKPSEMASLLSFLYYVGSLDPPGDAAAGARLFVEKQCQNCHSLGGKGGKVGPKLDHYGRYASPVFLTTALWSHGKAMAGIMEALRVPRPSFERNDLSDLLAYMRSVGKDVERVYVLPGNPQRGAKLFSERRCSECHSSDEQGGKAGINLRARLKGSLMKIAGSMWNYGPKMWARMNERGIAMPPLTTAEMSDLISYLYFLQFIDPPGVPARGRTVYQEKRCGKCHALPGISGTVAPELAKGEKLKTPMEVVTAMWNHASTMEERMLQESLEWPVFKGGEMADLIAYLLSLRKGADQPAKKESSVGKGG
;
A
#
# COMPACT_ATOMS: atom_id res chain seq x y z
N MET A 1 -38.36 73.78 -24.58
CA MET A 1 -37.87 72.53 -25.20
C MET A 1 -36.63 72.16 -24.41
N ILE A 2 -36.51 71.11 -23.61
CA ILE A 2 -37.16 69.81 -23.48
C ILE A 2 -37.26 69.52 -21.97
N LYS A 3 -38.47 69.17 -21.50
CA LYS A 3 -38.68 68.45 -20.24
C LYS A 3 -38.41 66.98 -20.54
N ILE A 4 -37.73 66.24 -19.66
CA ILE A 4 -38.08 64.86 -19.29
C ILE A 4 -37.37 64.52 -17.96
N LEU A 5 -38.21 64.06 -17.03
CA LEU A 5 -37.96 63.53 -15.69
C LEU A 5 -36.84 62.48 -15.64
N PHE A 6 -35.92 62.60 -14.67
CA PHE A 6 -35.10 61.47 -14.20
C PHE A 6 -35.87 60.73 -13.10
N ILE A 7 -36.42 59.56 -13.44
CA ILE A 7 -36.92 58.58 -12.46
C ILE A 7 -35.77 57.64 -12.14
N ALA A 8 -35.36 57.61 -10.88
CA ALA A 8 -34.43 56.62 -10.34
C ALA A 8 -35.14 55.26 -10.25
N LEU A 9 -34.65 54.27 -11.00
CA LEU A 9 -35.03 52.87 -10.82
C LEU A 9 -33.77 52.06 -10.54
N ALA A 10 -33.53 51.82 -9.25
CA ALA A 10 -32.49 50.91 -8.79
C ALA A 10 -32.93 49.46 -9.07
N PHE A 11 -32.35 48.83 -10.09
CA PHE A 11 -32.44 47.39 -10.26
C PHE A 11 -31.26 46.71 -9.56
N LEU A 12 -31.56 46.13 -8.39
CA LEU A 12 -30.70 45.19 -7.68
C LEU A 12 -30.57 43.91 -8.53
N VAL A 13 -29.43 43.75 -9.21
CA VAL A 13 -29.03 42.44 -9.76
C VAL A 13 -28.40 41.66 -8.61
N GLY A 14 -29.24 40.88 -7.91
CA GLY A 14 -28.79 39.89 -6.94
C GLY A 14 -28.00 38.80 -7.66
N ALA A 15 -26.71 38.77 -7.44
CA ALA A 15 -25.84 37.68 -7.86
C ALA A 15 -26.20 36.42 -7.05
N VAL A 16 -27.00 35.52 -7.64
CA VAL A 16 -27.19 34.17 -7.13
C VAL A 16 -25.94 33.35 -7.49
N TYR A 17 -24.87 33.54 -6.72
CA TYR A 17 -23.83 32.52 -6.60
C TYR A 17 -24.33 31.51 -5.58
N GLY A 18 -25.03 30.48 -6.05
CA GLY A 18 -25.19 29.27 -5.26
C GLY A 18 -23.81 28.68 -4.95
N PRO A 19 -23.60 28.06 -3.79
CA PRO A 19 -22.36 27.38 -3.50
C PRO A 19 -22.27 26.18 -4.45
N GLY A 20 -21.58 26.37 -5.57
CA GLY A 20 -21.11 25.27 -6.40
C GLY A 20 -20.29 24.37 -5.50
N SER A 21 -20.76 23.15 -5.31
CA SER A 21 -20.09 22.12 -4.54
C SER A 21 -18.73 21.88 -5.17
N THR A 22 -17.70 22.50 -4.60
CA THR A 22 -16.32 22.12 -4.83
C THR A 22 -16.21 20.71 -4.27
N PHE A 23 -16.13 19.72 -5.16
CA PHE A 23 -15.71 18.38 -4.81
C PHE A 23 -14.29 18.51 -4.24
N GLY A 24 -14.20 18.64 -2.91
CA GLY A 24 -12.95 18.55 -2.18
C GLY A 24 -12.39 17.16 -2.43
N ALA A 25 -11.30 17.09 -3.21
CA ALA A 25 -10.48 15.90 -3.24
C ALA A 25 -10.03 15.62 -1.80
N GLU A 26 -10.45 14.48 -1.29
CA GLU A 26 -10.36 14.04 0.10
C GLU A 26 -9.05 14.40 0.82
N GLU A 27 -9.15 15.20 1.88
CA GLU A 27 -8.14 15.34 2.94
C GLU A 27 -7.79 13.98 3.59
N ASN A 28 -8.67 12.99 3.44
CA ASN A 28 -8.58 11.67 4.08
C ASN A 28 -7.51 10.73 3.47
N VAL A 29 -7.10 10.90 2.21
CA VAL A 29 -6.11 9.99 1.58
C VAL A 29 -4.70 10.25 2.10
N SER A 30 -4.39 11.50 2.44
CA SER A 30 -3.13 11.89 3.10
C SER A 30 -2.99 11.26 4.49
N VAL A 31 -4.11 11.05 5.18
CA VAL A 31 -4.15 10.39 6.51
C VAL A 31 -3.97 8.87 6.41
N LEU A 32 -4.34 8.26 5.29
CA LEU A 32 -4.27 6.81 5.06
C LEU A 32 -2.87 6.29 4.69
N LEU A 33 -1.93 7.17 4.29
CA LEU A 33 -0.67 6.77 3.69
C LEU A 33 0.53 7.49 4.31
N PRO A 34 1.49 6.77 4.92
CA PRO A 34 2.70 7.39 5.42
C PRO A 34 3.60 7.90 4.28
N GLY A 35 3.55 7.28 3.09
CA GLY A 35 4.33 7.68 1.91
C GLY A 35 3.81 7.07 0.60
N ASN A 36 4.45 7.41 -0.52
CA ASN A 36 4.05 7.01 -1.86
C ASN A 36 4.78 5.72 -2.32
N PRO A 37 4.09 4.60 -2.57
CA PRO A 37 4.73 3.34 -2.99
C PRO A 37 5.43 3.44 -4.36
N LEU A 38 4.98 4.31 -5.27
CA LEU A 38 5.67 4.53 -6.55
C LEU A 38 7.05 5.16 -6.31
N GLU A 39 7.14 6.15 -5.44
CA GLU A 39 8.42 6.71 -5.03
C GLU A 39 9.26 5.67 -4.28
N GLY A 40 8.64 4.90 -3.37
CA GLY A 40 9.29 3.80 -2.66
C GLY A 40 9.93 2.76 -3.58
N SER A 41 9.27 2.40 -4.68
CA SER A 41 9.82 1.47 -5.68
C SER A 41 11.07 2.04 -6.37
N ARG A 42 11.09 3.35 -6.65
CA ARG A 42 12.27 4.03 -7.20
C ARG A 42 13.40 4.10 -6.19
N LEU A 43 13.07 4.34 -4.91
CA LEU A 43 14.05 4.32 -3.82
C LEU A 43 14.63 2.92 -3.63
N PHE A 44 13.81 1.88 -3.68
CA PHE A 44 14.24 0.48 -3.56
C PHE A 44 15.24 0.11 -4.65
N THR A 45 14.97 0.46 -5.91
CA THR A 45 15.91 0.21 -7.00
C THR A 45 17.12 1.16 -6.93
N GLY A 46 16.89 2.45 -6.78
CA GLY A 46 17.92 3.50 -6.83
C GLY A 46 18.91 3.46 -5.68
N LYS A 47 18.50 2.99 -4.48
CA LYS A 47 19.38 2.76 -3.34
C LYS A 47 19.90 1.31 -3.29
N GLY A 48 19.68 0.53 -4.34
CA GLY A 48 20.34 -0.76 -4.56
C GLY A 48 19.73 -1.97 -3.86
N CYS A 49 18.54 -1.87 -3.25
CA CYS A 49 17.91 -2.98 -2.55
C CYS A 49 17.65 -4.18 -3.47
N LEU A 50 17.29 -3.92 -4.74
CA LEU A 50 17.04 -4.93 -5.77
C LEU A 50 18.30 -5.75 -6.13
N ARG A 51 19.51 -5.27 -5.82
CA ARG A 51 20.76 -6.02 -6.07
C ARG A 51 20.88 -7.27 -5.22
N CYS A 52 20.27 -7.27 -4.03
CA CYS A 52 20.31 -8.39 -3.10
C CYS A 52 18.95 -9.07 -3.00
N HIS A 53 17.86 -8.30 -2.99
CA HIS A 53 16.50 -8.82 -2.82
C HIS A 53 15.80 -9.00 -4.17
N ALA A 54 15.23 -10.18 -4.38
CA ALA A 54 14.30 -10.42 -5.47
C ALA A 54 12.86 -10.03 -5.10
N ILE A 55 12.03 -9.78 -6.13
CA ILE A 55 10.57 -9.76 -6.06
C ILE A 55 10.07 -10.74 -7.12
N TYR A 56 9.53 -11.88 -6.70
CA TYR A 56 9.09 -12.98 -7.58
C TYR A 56 10.17 -13.44 -8.56
N GLY A 57 11.38 -13.63 -8.02
CA GLY A 57 12.55 -14.06 -8.78
C GLY A 57 13.17 -12.98 -9.68
N VAL A 58 12.72 -11.73 -9.63
CA VAL A 58 13.37 -10.60 -10.33
C VAL A 58 14.20 -9.80 -9.33
N GLY A 59 15.53 -9.78 -9.51
CA GLY A 59 16.48 -9.10 -8.63
C GLY A 59 17.62 -10.02 -8.18
N GLY A 60 18.26 -9.66 -7.07
CA GLY A 60 19.32 -10.45 -6.45
C GLY A 60 18.81 -11.69 -5.71
N ALA A 61 19.72 -12.64 -5.45
CA ALA A 61 19.43 -13.87 -4.72
C ALA A 61 20.16 -13.97 -3.36
N SER A 62 20.96 -12.95 -2.99
CA SER A 62 21.71 -12.92 -1.72
C SER A 62 20.80 -12.62 -0.53
N GLY A 63 19.71 -11.90 -0.74
CA GLY A 63 18.66 -11.65 0.23
C GLY A 63 17.39 -12.46 -0.08
N PRO A 64 16.46 -12.57 0.88
CA PRO A 64 15.18 -13.23 0.65
C PRO A 64 14.37 -12.55 -0.46
N ASP A 65 13.61 -13.36 -1.22
CA ASP A 65 12.62 -12.87 -2.17
C ASP A 65 11.43 -12.27 -1.41
N LEU A 66 11.27 -10.95 -1.55
CA LEU A 66 10.29 -10.16 -0.83
C LEU A 66 8.86 -10.37 -1.33
N GLY A 67 8.69 -10.97 -2.51
CA GLY A 67 7.38 -11.37 -3.04
C GLY A 67 6.81 -12.63 -2.36
N GLN A 68 7.60 -13.37 -1.58
CA GLN A 68 7.19 -14.65 -1.00
C GLN A 68 6.54 -14.54 0.39
N GLY A 69 5.81 -13.45 0.64
CA GLY A 69 4.90 -13.32 1.79
C GLY A 69 5.54 -12.82 3.09
N ILE A 70 6.87 -12.64 3.15
CA ILE A 70 7.56 -12.07 4.33
C ILE A 70 7.01 -10.67 4.72
N LEU A 71 6.46 -9.94 3.74
CA LEU A 71 5.91 -8.60 3.91
C LEU A 71 4.40 -8.55 4.16
N LYS A 72 3.70 -9.70 4.28
CA LYS A 72 2.24 -9.76 4.51
C LYS A 72 1.88 -9.42 5.97
N ARG A 73 2.10 -8.18 6.38
CA ARG A 73 2.10 -7.72 7.77
C ARG A 73 1.69 -6.24 7.87
N PRO A 74 1.32 -5.75 9.07
CA PRO A 74 1.20 -4.31 9.32
C PRO A 74 2.50 -3.56 9.00
N LEU A 75 2.40 -2.25 8.74
CA LEU A 75 3.53 -1.47 8.23
C LEU A 75 4.69 -1.40 9.23
N LEU A 76 4.41 -1.13 10.50
CA LEU A 76 5.46 -1.08 11.53
C LEU A 76 6.05 -2.47 11.83
N ASP A 77 5.32 -3.56 11.55
CA ASP A 77 5.88 -4.91 11.62
C ASP A 77 6.88 -5.18 10.49
N ILE A 78 6.71 -4.57 9.31
CA ILE A 78 7.72 -4.61 8.25
C ILE A 78 9.01 -3.92 8.72
N ALA A 79 8.90 -2.77 9.41
CA ALA A 79 10.06 -2.12 10.02
C ALA A 79 10.74 -3.02 11.07
N GLY A 80 9.95 -3.77 11.86
CA GLY A 80 10.46 -4.79 12.77
C GLY A 80 11.23 -5.91 12.05
N VAL A 81 10.71 -6.40 10.92
CA VAL A 81 11.41 -7.40 10.08
C VAL A 81 12.72 -6.83 9.54
N MET A 82 12.72 -5.60 9.03
CA MET A 82 13.95 -4.93 8.55
C MET A 82 14.99 -4.81 9.66
N TRP A 83 14.56 -4.42 10.86
CA TRP A 83 15.43 -4.34 12.04
C TRP A 83 16.02 -5.70 12.42
N ASN A 84 15.19 -6.73 12.51
CA ASN A 84 15.64 -8.08 12.86
C ASN A 84 16.62 -8.65 11.83
N HIS A 85 16.43 -8.29 10.56
CA HIS A 85 17.29 -8.71 9.46
C HIS A 85 18.58 -7.86 9.33
N SER A 86 18.72 -6.77 10.11
CA SER A 86 19.81 -5.80 9.99
C SER A 86 21.22 -6.41 10.08
N PRO A 87 21.53 -7.31 11.03
CA PRO A 87 22.85 -7.93 11.10
C PRO A 87 23.16 -8.81 9.88
N GLY A 88 22.15 -9.56 9.39
CA GLY A 88 22.29 -10.35 8.16
C GLY A 88 22.57 -9.47 6.94
N MET A 89 21.88 -8.34 6.81
CA MET A 89 22.17 -7.36 5.75
C MET A 89 23.57 -6.77 5.89
N ALA A 90 24.04 -6.50 7.11
CA ALA A 90 25.37 -5.94 7.34
C ALA A 90 26.49 -6.88 6.89
N HIS A 91 26.34 -8.19 7.14
CA HIS A 91 27.26 -9.19 6.63
C HIS A 91 27.32 -9.17 5.09
N VAL A 92 26.17 -9.19 4.41
CA VAL A 92 26.11 -9.11 2.94
C VAL A 92 26.65 -7.78 2.41
N PHE A 93 26.41 -6.66 3.10
CA PHE A 93 26.99 -5.37 2.74
C PHE A 93 28.52 -5.41 2.80
N GLN A 94 29.08 -6.04 3.83
CA GLN A 94 30.53 -6.21 3.96
C GLN A 94 31.10 -7.10 2.85
N GLU A 95 30.50 -8.28 2.62
CA GLU A 95 30.93 -9.23 1.59
C GLU A 95 30.91 -8.61 0.19
N GLN A 96 29.88 -7.84 -0.12
CA GLN A 96 29.71 -7.21 -1.43
C GLN A 96 30.35 -5.81 -1.53
N GLN A 97 31.06 -5.37 -0.49
CA GLN A 97 31.63 -4.02 -0.39
C GLN A 97 30.60 -2.92 -0.70
N ALA A 98 29.36 -3.14 -0.29
CA ALA A 98 28.26 -2.23 -0.48
C ALA A 98 28.06 -1.36 0.76
N ILE A 99 27.67 -0.11 0.55
CA ILE A 99 27.41 0.83 1.63
C ILE A 99 25.93 0.76 2.00
N ARG A 100 25.62 0.60 3.30
CA ARG A 100 24.24 0.67 3.80
C ARG A 100 23.65 2.04 3.41
N PRO A 101 22.55 2.09 2.62
CA PRO A 101 21.98 3.35 2.18
C PRO A 101 21.34 4.10 3.35
N GLN A 102 21.41 5.42 3.30
CA GLN A 102 20.76 6.30 4.27
C GLN A 102 19.40 6.78 3.74
N PHE A 103 18.45 7.02 4.64
CA PHE A 103 17.11 7.52 4.29
C PHE A 103 16.76 8.80 5.05
N LYS A 104 15.96 9.66 4.40
CA LYS A 104 15.16 10.70 5.07
C LYS A 104 13.82 10.10 5.55
N PRO A 105 13.13 10.70 6.54
CA PRO A 105 11.84 10.21 7.01
C PRO A 105 10.78 10.02 5.92
N SER A 106 10.68 10.96 4.97
CA SER A 106 9.77 10.83 3.82
C SER A 106 10.16 9.69 2.88
N GLU A 107 11.45 9.47 2.64
CA GLU A 107 11.94 8.36 1.82
C GLU A 107 11.66 7.01 2.49
N MET A 108 11.89 6.90 3.80
CA MET A 108 11.58 5.69 4.57
C MET A 108 10.07 5.39 4.54
N ALA A 109 9.24 6.42 4.67
CA ALA A 109 7.80 6.28 4.59
C ALA A 109 7.36 5.76 3.20
N SER A 110 7.89 6.34 2.13
CA SER A 110 7.64 5.87 0.75
C SER A 110 8.16 4.43 0.54
N LEU A 111 9.36 4.10 1.05
CA LEU A 111 9.92 2.74 1.00
C LEU A 111 9.02 1.72 1.72
N LEU A 112 8.61 2.00 2.95
CA LEU A 112 7.74 1.11 3.71
C LEU A 112 6.37 0.96 3.03
N SER A 113 5.81 2.03 2.47
CA SER A 113 4.59 1.93 1.64
C SER A 113 4.80 1.00 0.44
N PHE A 114 5.96 1.06 -0.22
CA PHE A 114 6.28 0.14 -1.31
C PHE A 114 6.39 -1.31 -0.83
N LEU A 115 7.11 -1.56 0.27
CA LEU A 115 7.25 -2.92 0.84
C LEU A 115 5.89 -3.48 1.28
N TYR A 116 5.05 -2.64 1.90
CA TYR A 116 3.68 -3.01 2.23
C TYR A 116 2.87 -3.36 0.98
N TYR A 117 2.99 -2.57 -0.09
CA TYR A 117 2.40 -2.89 -1.39
C TYR A 117 2.95 -4.20 -1.96
N VAL A 118 4.24 -4.51 -1.84
CA VAL A 118 4.79 -5.80 -2.27
C VAL A 118 4.15 -6.96 -1.50
N GLY A 119 3.90 -6.80 -0.20
CA GLY A 119 3.14 -7.77 0.61
C GLY A 119 1.67 -7.97 0.18
N SER A 120 1.13 -7.05 -0.63
CA SER A 120 -0.22 -7.13 -1.21
C SER A 120 -0.32 -8.01 -2.45
N LEU A 121 0.82 -8.23 -3.09
CA LEU A 121 0.89 -9.00 -4.31
C LEU A 121 0.53 -10.45 -3.97
N ASP A 122 -0.35 -11.02 -4.79
CA ASP A 122 -0.76 -12.41 -4.62
C ASP A 122 0.45 -13.35 -4.67
N PRO A 123 0.48 -14.42 -3.85
CA PRO A 123 1.49 -15.45 -4.00
C PRO A 123 1.53 -15.95 -5.45
N PRO A 124 2.69 -16.45 -5.93
CA PRO A 124 2.77 -16.98 -7.28
C PRO A 124 1.72 -18.09 -7.42
N GLY A 125 0.83 -17.95 -8.40
CA GLY A 125 -0.21 -18.95 -8.65
C GLY A 125 0.37 -20.28 -9.12
N ASP A 126 -0.45 -21.32 -9.08
CA ASP A 126 -0.12 -22.64 -9.61
C ASP A 126 -0.49 -22.68 -11.11
N ALA A 127 0.53 -22.79 -11.96
CA ALA A 127 0.35 -22.86 -13.41
C ALA A 127 -0.43 -24.11 -13.86
N ALA A 128 -0.32 -25.24 -13.17
CA ALA A 128 -1.08 -26.44 -13.49
C ALA A 128 -2.55 -26.28 -13.09
N ALA A 129 -2.83 -25.65 -11.95
CA ALA A 129 -4.19 -25.24 -11.59
C ALA A 129 -4.77 -24.25 -12.60
N GLY A 130 -3.99 -23.25 -13.00
CA GLY A 130 -4.39 -22.28 -14.03
C GLY A 130 -4.71 -22.92 -15.37
N ALA A 131 -3.94 -23.92 -15.79
CA ALA A 131 -4.22 -24.67 -17.02
C ALA A 131 -5.57 -25.39 -16.96
N ARG A 132 -5.89 -26.03 -15.83
CA ARG A 132 -7.20 -26.66 -15.61
C ARG A 132 -8.32 -25.63 -15.61
N LEU A 133 -8.16 -24.52 -14.87
CA LEU A 133 -9.14 -23.44 -14.80
C LEU A 133 -9.41 -22.82 -16.18
N PHE A 134 -8.39 -22.69 -17.03
CA PHE A 134 -8.53 -22.16 -18.39
C PHE A 134 -9.45 -23.03 -19.28
N VAL A 135 -9.49 -24.34 -19.01
CA VAL A 135 -10.39 -25.29 -19.66
C VAL A 135 -11.77 -25.29 -18.99
N GLU A 136 -11.81 -25.45 -17.67
CA GLU A 136 -13.04 -25.58 -16.88
C GLU A 136 -13.93 -24.33 -16.98
N LYS A 137 -13.31 -23.14 -16.97
CA LYS A 137 -14.01 -21.86 -17.17
C LYS A 137 -14.20 -21.49 -18.64
N GLN A 138 -13.96 -22.45 -19.54
CA GLN A 138 -14.18 -22.36 -20.99
C GLN A 138 -13.41 -21.23 -21.70
N CYS A 139 -12.34 -20.71 -21.09
CA CYS A 139 -11.52 -19.65 -21.68
C CYS A 139 -10.90 -20.10 -23.01
N GLN A 140 -10.47 -21.37 -23.08
CA GLN A 140 -9.87 -21.96 -24.28
C GLN A 140 -10.81 -22.04 -25.48
N ASN A 141 -12.13 -22.00 -25.28
CA ASN A 141 -13.10 -22.07 -26.38
C ASN A 141 -13.05 -20.82 -27.26
N CYS A 142 -12.64 -19.69 -26.66
CA CYS A 142 -12.57 -18.40 -27.34
C CYS A 142 -11.13 -17.95 -27.55
N HIS A 143 -10.28 -18.08 -26.53
CA HIS A 143 -8.91 -17.58 -26.54
C HIS A 143 -7.90 -18.67 -26.85
N SER A 144 -6.86 -18.33 -27.61
CA SER A 144 -5.68 -19.18 -27.75
C SER A 144 -4.57 -18.78 -26.77
N LEU A 145 -3.86 -19.77 -26.26
CA LEU A 145 -2.64 -19.61 -25.47
C LEU A 145 -1.68 -20.76 -25.80
N GLY A 146 -0.44 -20.45 -26.16
CA GLY A 146 0.57 -21.46 -26.50
C GLY A 146 0.20 -22.25 -27.76
N GLY A 147 -0.45 -21.60 -28.72
CA GLY A 147 -0.93 -22.21 -29.95
C GLY A 147 -2.16 -23.13 -29.81
N LYS A 148 -2.74 -23.26 -28.61
CA LYS A 148 -3.95 -24.07 -28.34
C LYS A 148 -5.14 -23.18 -28.00
N GLY A 149 -6.35 -23.55 -28.44
CA GLY A 149 -7.61 -22.87 -28.12
C GLY A 149 -8.29 -22.22 -29.33
N GLY A 150 -9.23 -21.32 -29.04
CA GLY A 150 -10.11 -20.68 -30.02
C GLY A 150 -9.52 -19.47 -30.74
N LYS A 151 -10.28 -18.94 -31.70
CA LYS A 151 -9.95 -17.73 -32.49
C LYS A 151 -10.99 -16.60 -32.33
N VAL A 152 -11.97 -16.78 -31.44
CA VAL A 152 -13.03 -15.78 -31.20
C VAL A 152 -12.47 -14.58 -30.43
N GLY A 153 -11.67 -14.87 -29.40
CA GLY A 153 -10.95 -13.86 -28.62
C GLY A 153 -9.51 -13.69 -29.09
N PRO A 154 -8.83 -12.60 -28.69
CA PRO A 154 -7.42 -12.40 -28.99
C PRO A 154 -6.54 -13.46 -28.33
N LYS A 155 -5.35 -13.67 -28.92
CA LYS A 155 -4.31 -14.53 -28.35
C LYS A 155 -3.79 -13.96 -27.03
N LEU A 156 -3.60 -14.81 -26.02
CA LEU A 156 -3.20 -14.39 -24.67
C LEU A 156 -1.70 -14.57 -24.37
N ASP A 157 -0.92 -15.07 -25.34
CA ASP A 157 0.51 -15.37 -25.20
C ASP A 157 1.32 -14.17 -24.68
N HIS A 158 0.96 -12.95 -25.09
CA HIS A 158 1.64 -11.73 -24.69
C HIS A 158 1.53 -11.44 -23.17
N TYR A 159 0.52 -11.98 -22.46
CA TYR A 159 0.43 -11.83 -21.01
C TYR A 159 1.49 -12.61 -20.25
N GLY A 160 2.14 -13.59 -20.89
CA GLY A 160 3.23 -14.35 -20.28
C GLY A 160 4.42 -13.49 -19.85
N ARG A 161 4.59 -12.31 -20.47
CA ARG A 161 5.66 -11.36 -20.14
C ARG A 161 5.42 -10.52 -18.88
N TYR A 162 4.19 -10.46 -18.39
CA TYR A 162 3.82 -9.51 -17.34
C TYR A 162 3.89 -10.15 -15.95
N ALA A 163 4.82 -9.65 -15.13
CA ALA A 163 4.96 -10.03 -13.73
C ALA A 163 3.91 -9.33 -12.84
N SER A 164 3.38 -8.19 -13.28
CA SER A 164 2.36 -7.47 -12.51
C SER A 164 0.93 -7.94 -12.83
N PRO A 165 0.09 -8.21 -11.81
CA PRO A 165 -1.33 -8.50 -12.00
C PRO A 165 -2.12 -7.36 -12.67
N VAL A 166 -1.61 -6.12 -12.62
CA VAL A 166 -2.31 -4.92 -13.09
C VAL A 166 -2.72 -5.03 -14.56
N PHE A 167 -1.87 -5.59 -15.43
CA PHE A 167 -2.20 -5.74 -16.86
C PHE A 167 -3.42 -6.62 -17.10
N LEU A 168 -3.49 -7.76 -16.40
CA LEU A 168 -4.64 -8.66 -16.50
C LEU A 168 -5.89 -7.96 -15.96
N THR A 169 -5.78 -7.22 -14.86
CA THR A 169 -6.91 -6.44 -14.31
C THR A 169 -7.40 -5.37 -15.29
N THR A 170 -6.50 -4.62 -15.92
CA THR A 170 -6.85 -3.63 -16.97
C THR A 170 -7.58 -4.29 -18.12
N ALA A 171 -7.08 -5.43 -18.60
CA ALA A 171 -7.71 -6.15 -19.71
C ALA A 171 -9.11 -6.66 -19.37
N LEU A 172 -9.28 -7.25 -18.18
CA LEU A 172 -10.58 -7.72 -17.71
C LEU A 172 -11.58 -6.57 -17.53
N TRP A 173 -11.14 -5.41 -17.06
CA TRP A 173 -11.97 -4.22 -16.97
C TRP A 173 -12.40 -3.73 -18.35
N SER A 174 -11.44 -3.49 -19.24
CA SER A 174 -11.67 -2.86 -20.55
C SER A 174 -12.47 -3.74 -21.50
N HIS A 175 -12.30 -5.06 -21.44
CA HIS A 175 -12.96 -5.99 -22.36
C HIS A 175 -14.12 -6.76 -21.71
N GLY A 176 -14.33 -6.65 -20.40
CA GLY A 176 -15.32 -7.45 -19.66
C GLY A 176 -16.74 -7.35 -20.20
N LYS A 177 -17.22 -6.15 -20.52
CA LYS A 177 -18.57 -5.93 -21.05
C LYS A 177 -18.74 -6.52 -22.45
N ALA A 178 -17.74 -6.34 -23.33
CA ALA A 178 -17.76 -6.89 -24.68
C ALA A 178 -17.68 -8.43 -24.65
N MET A 179 -16.80 -8.99 -23.81
CA MET A 179 -16.71 -10.43 -23.58
C MET A 179 -18.05 -11.00 -23.09
N ALA A 180 -18.72 -10.33 -22.15
CA ALA A 180 -20.02 -10.77 -21.65
C ALA A 180 -21.09 -10.82 -22.75
N GLY A 181 -21.13 -9.83 -23.65
CA GLY A 181 -22.07 -9.85 -24.78
C GLY A 181 -21.81 -10.99 -25.77
N ILE A 182 -20.53 -11.29 -26.06
CA ILE A 182 -20.16 -12.44 -26.90
C ILE A 182 -20.52 -13.76 -26.20
N MET A 183 -20.23 -13.87 -24.89
CA MET A 183 -20.59 -15.04 -24.09
C MET A 183 -22.10 -15.29 -24.12
N GLU A 184 -22.91 -14.25 -23.95
CA GLU A 184 -24.38 -14.32 -24.05
C GLU A 184 -24.84 -14.78 -25.44
N ALA A 185 -24.33 -14.16 -26.51
CA ALA A 185 -24.67 -14.52 -27.88
C ALA A 185 -24.33 -15.98 -28.22
N LEU A 186 -23.22 -16.49 -27.67
CA LEU A 186 -22.77 -17.88 -27.86
C LEU A 186 -23.31 -18.85 -26.81
N ARG A 187 -24.16 -18.39 -25.88
CA ARG A 187 -24.70 -19.18 -24.76
C ARG A 187 -23.62 -19.84 -23.89
N VAL A 188 -22.48 -19.17 -23.76
CA VAL A 188 -21.39 -19.54 -22.86
C VAL A 188 -21.66 -18.90 -21.50
N PRO A 189 -21.77 -19.68 -20.40
CA PRO A 189 -21.92 -19.12 -19.07
C PRO A 189 -20.72 -18.24 -18.71
N ARG A 190 -20.98 -17.02 -18.22
CA ARG A 190 -19.90 -16.13 -17.78
C ARG A 190 -19.22 -16.73 -16.54
N PRO A 191 -17.90 -16.94 -16.56
CA PRO A 191 -17.20 -17.52 -15.40
C PRO A 191 -17.15 -16.52 -14.24
N SER A 192 -17.19 -17.03 -13.01
CA SER A 192 -16.77 -16.29 -11.81
C SER A 192 -15.32 -16.63 -11.47
N PHE A 193 -14.62 -15.73 -10.76
CA PHE A 193 -13.31 -15.99 -10.18
C PHE A 193 -13.39 -16.06 -8.66
N GLU A 194 -12.78 -17.08 -8.09
CA GLU A 194 -12.74 -17.31 -6.64
C GLU A 194 -11.31 -17.59 -6.19
N ARG A 195 -11.05 -17.43 -4.89
CA ARG A 195 -9.75 -17.77 -4.26
C ARG A 195 -8.56 -17.24 -5.08
N ASN A 196 -7.76 -18.14 -5.65
CA ASN A 196 -6.54 -17.85 -6.39
C ASN A 196 -6.73 -17.97 -7.92
N ASP A 197 -7.96 -18.11 -8.43
CA ASP A 197 -8.22 -18.40 -9.84
C ASP A 197 -7.45 -17.47 -10.79
N LEU A 198 -7.48 -16.16 -10.54
CA LEU A 198 -6.77 -15.18 -11.38
C LEU A 198 -5.24 -15.29 -11.24
N SER A 199 -4.74 -15.57 -10.05
CA SER A 199 -3.30 -15.77 -9.81
C SER A 199 -2.81 -17.04 -10.52
N ASP A 200 -3.58 -18.11 -10.47
CA ASP A 200 -3.30 -19.40 -11.12
C ASP A 200 -3.39 -19.26 -12.65
N LEU A 201 -4.42 -18.60 -13.18
CA LEU A 201 -4.54 -18.28 -14.61
C LEU A 201 -3.36 -17.44 -15.11
N LEU A 202 -2.94 -16.43 -14.35
CA LEU A 202 -1.78 -15.62 -14.69
C LEU A 202 -0.48 -16.43 -14.63
N ALA A 203 -0.34 -17.34 -13.66
CA ALA A 203 0.78 -18.28 -13.59
C ALA A 203 0.82 -19.22 -14.80
N TYR A 204 -0.33 -19.71 -15.26
CA TYR A 204 -0.43 -20.51 -16.47
C TYR A 204 -0.01 -19.73 -17.71
N MET A 205 -0.51 -18.51 -17.90
CA MET A 205 -0.11 -17.63 -19.01
C MET A 205 1.41 -17.40 -19.03
N ARG A 206 2.02 -17.21 -17.86
CA ARG A 206 3.49 -17.09 -17.70
C ARG A 206 4.24 -18.36 -18.04
N SER A 207 3.70 -19.53 -17.69
CA SER A 207 4.36 -20.82 -17.95
C SER A 207 4.48 -21.13 -19.44
N VAL A 208 3.60 -20.55 -20.27
CA VAL A 208 3.57 -20.71 -21.71
C VAL A 208 4.52 -19.71 -22.40
N GLY A 209 4.68 -18.51 -21.84
CA GLY A 209 5.62 -17.48 -22.32
C GLY A 209 7.06 -17.68 -21.83
N LYS A 210 7.59 -18.91 -21.93
CA LYS A 210 9.02 -19.16 -21.67
C LYS A 210 9.86 -18.26 -22.59
N ASP A 211 10.87 -17.59 -22.04
CA ASP A 211 11.83 -16.71 -22.74
C ASP A 211 11.44 -15.24 -22.97
N VAL A 212 10.41 -14.71 -22.28
CA VAL A 212 10.14 -13.26 -22.31
C VAL A 212 10.69 -12.57 -21.07
N GLU A 213 11.43 -11.47 -21.27
CA GLU A 213 11.84 -10.56 -20.20
C GLU A 213 10.61 -10.13 -19.40
N ARG A 214 10.62 -10.47 -18.11
CA ARG A 214 9.49 -10.22 -17.22
C ARG A 214 9.41 -8.73 -16.92
N VAL A 215 8.33 -8.10 -17.38
CA VAL A 215 8.05 -6.69 -17.10
C VAL A 215 7.28 -6.62 -15.78
N TYR A 216 7.94 -6.08 -14.76
CA TYR A 216 7.28 -5.66 -13.53
C TYR A 216 6.82 -4.21 -13.69
N VAL A 217 5.53 -3.94 -13.44
CA VAL A 217 5.01 -2.58 -13.40
C VAL A 217 5.15 -2.05 -11.99
N LEU A 218 5.76 -0.86 -11.89
CA LEU A 218 5.85 -0.12 -10.65
C LEU A 218 4.44 0.09 -10.07
N PRO A 219 4.29 0.03 -8.74
CA PRO A 219 3.02 0.36 -8.09
C PRO A 219 2.54 1.74 -8.56
N GLY A 220 1.23 1.90 -8.69
CA GLY A 220 0.64 3.21 -8.92
C GLY A 220 0.73 4.11 -7.69
N ASN A 221 0.53 5.40 -7.90
CA ASN A 221 0.39 6.41 -6.87
C ASN A 221 -1.07 6.41 -6.35
N PRO A 222 -1.31 6.08 -5.07
CA PRO A 222 -2.65 6.05 -4.50
C PRO A 222 -3.35 7.41 -4.47
N GLN A 223 -2.63 8.52 -4.31
CA GLN A 223 -3.22 9.87 -4.32
C GLN A 223 -3.77 10.21 -5.71
N ARG A 224 -3.04 9.86 -6.78
CA ARG A 224 -3.57 9.94 -8.15
C ARG A 224 -4.73 8.98 -8.35
N GLY A 225 -4.66 7.78 -7.78
CA GLY A 225 -5.75 6.80 -7.79
C GLY A 225 -7.03 7.32 -7.15
N ALA A 226 -6.94 8.04 -6.02
CA ALA A 226 -8.08 8.66 -5.37
C ALA A 226 -8.72 9.75 -6.23
N LYS A 227 -7.91 10.61 -6.86
CA LYS A 227 -8.38 11.62 -7.81
C LYS A 227 -9.08 10.96 -9.00
N LEU A 228 -8.44 9.94 -9.58
CA LEU A 228 -8.98 9.17 -10.69
C LEU A 228 -10.29 8.47 -10.31
N PHE A 229 -10.42 7.94 -9.09
CA PHE A 229 -11.64 7.29 -8.62
C PHE A 229 -12.85 8.24 -8.68
N SER A 230 -12.66 9.50 -8.30
CA SER A 230 -13.70 10.53 -8.42
C SER A 230 -13.91 10.98 -9.86
N GLU A 231 -12.84 11.23 -10.62
CA GLU A 231 -12.92 11.66 -12.03
C GLU A 231 -13.59 10.63 -12.94
N ARG A 232 -13.38 9.34 -12.66
CA ARG A 232 -14.03 8.22 -13.36
C ARG A 232 -15.40 7.88 -12.78
N ARG A 233 -15.93 8.74 -11.90
CA ARG A 233 -17.27 8.68 -11.32
C ARG A 233 -17.53 7.42 -10.49
N CYS A 234 -16.48 6.75 -10.01
CA CYS A 234 -16.60 5.57 -9.16
C CYS A 234 -17.26 5.94 -7.81
N SER A 235 -16.96 7.13 -7.30
CA SER A 235 -17.51 7.67 -6.05
C SER A 235 -19.01 7.99 -6.09
N GLU A 236 -19.64 8.00 -7.27
CA GLU A 236 -21.10 8.16 -7.38
C GLU A 236 -21.87 6.93 -6.86
N CYS A 237 -21.19 5.78 -6.76
CA CYS A 237 -21.77 4.53 -6.27
C CYS A 237 -20.94 3.86 -5.15
N HIS A 238 -19.63 4.08 -5.10
CA HIS A 238 -18.75 3.41 -4.15
C HIS A 238 -18.21 4.40 -3.11
N SER A 239 -18.47 4.14 -1.82
CA SER A 239 -17.93 4.95 -0.74
C SER A 239 -16.56 4.47 -0.25
N SER A 240 -15.70 5.41 0.13
CA SER A 240 -14.34 5.26 0.66
C SER A 240 -14.23 5.56 2.17
N ASP A 241 -15.26 6.18 2.76
CA ASP A 241 -15.34 6.61 4.15
C ASP A 241 -16.22 5.67 5.01
N GLU A 242 -16.25 5.90 6.33
CA GLU A 242 -17.05 5.10 7.27
C GLU A 242 -18.56 5.43 7.18
N GLN A 243 -18.90 6.62 6.69
CA GLN A 243 -20.26 6.99 6.32
C GLN A 243 -20.65 6.28 5.01
N GLY A 244 -20.85 4.97 5.09
CA GLY A 244 -21.29 4.20 3.93
C GLY A 244 -22.53 4.80 3.27
N GLY A 245 -22.58 4.80 1.93
CA GLY A 245 -23.79 5.19 1.22
C GLY A 245 -23.72 5.26 -0.31
N LYS A 246 -24.91 5.01 -0.88
CA LYS A 246 -25.40 5.24 -2.26
C LYS A 246 -25.05 4.19 -3.33
N ALA A 247 -26.06 3.38 -3.69
CA ALA A 247 -26.13 2.42 -4.80
C ALA A 247 -25.14 1.23 -4.81
N GLY A 248 -23.88 1.39 -4.37
CA GLY A 248 -22.85 0.35 -4.35
C GLY A 248 -22.39 -0.04 -2.95
N ILE A 249 -21.37 -0.90 -2.88
CA ILE A 249 -20.74 -1.33 -1.61
C ILE A 249 -19.73 -0.30 -1.12
N ASN A 250 -19.59 -0.20 0.20
CA ASN A 250 -18.47 0.50 0.83
C ASN A 250 -17.17 -0.31 0.60
N LEU A 251 -16.25 0.25 -0.18
CA LEU A 251 -15.03 -0.45 -0.58
C LEU A 251 -14.05 -0.57 0.60
N ARG A 252 -13.90 0.45 1.45
CA ARG A 252 -13.02 0.38 2.62
C ARG A 252 -13.41 -0.74 3.59
N ALA A 253 -14.72 -0.89 3.83
CA ALA A 253 -15.26 -1.90 4.74
C ALA A 253 -15.27 -3.32 4.13
N ARG A 254 -15.65 -3.45 2.85
CA ARG A 254 -15.96 -4.77 2.25
C ARG A 254 -14.95 -5.27 1.23
N LEU A 255 -14.18 -4.41 0.60
CA LEU A 255 -13.12 -4.84 -0.31
C LEU A 255 -11.94 -5.31 0.54
N LYS A 256 -11.72 -6.62 0.62
CA LYS A 256 -10.63 -7.22 1.39
C LYS A 256 -9.84 -8.22 0.56
N GLY A 257 -8.54 -8.05 0.53
CA GLY A 257 -7.62 -9.00 -0.10
C GLY A 257 -6.53 -8.36 -0.93
N SER A 258 -5.76 -9.24 -1.56
CA SER A 258 -4.71 -8.96 -2.53
C SER A 258 -5.24 -8.36 -3.84
N LEU A 259 -4.33 -7.90 -4.70
CA LEU A 259 -4.68 -7.21 -5.94
C LEU A 259 -5.51 -8.08 -6.90
N MET A 260 -5.22 -9.37 -7.02
CA MET A 260 -6.00 -10.29 -7.86
C MET A 260 -7.36 -10.60 -7.25
N LYS A 261 -7.49 -10.63 -5.93
CA LYS A 261 -8.81 -10.77 -5.29
C LYS A 261 -9.70 -9.55 -5.53
N ILE A 262 -9.13 -8.35 -5.55
CA ILE A 262 -9.83 -7.13 -5.98
C ILE A 262 -10.26 -7.25 -7.44
N ALA A 263 -9.35 -7.65 -8.34
CA ALA A 263 -9.65 -7.83 -9.76
C ALA A 263 -10.77 -8.86 -10.02
N GLY A 264 -10.72 -10.00 -9.32
CA GLY A 264 -11.74 -11.05 -9.41
C GLY A 264 -13.10 -10.56 -8.90
N SER A 265 -13.11 -9.74 -7.85
CA SER A 265 -14.33 -9.10 -7.36
C SER A 265 -14.89 -8.12 -8.40
N MET A 266 -14.06 -7.26 -8.98
CA MET A 266 -14.48 -6.35 -10.05
C MET A 266 -15.07 -7.10 -11.25
N TRP A 267 -14.44 -8.21 -11.65
CA TRP A 267 -15.00 -9.10 -12.68
C TRP A 267 -16.36 -9.66 -12.25
N ASN A 268 -16.45 -10.33 -11.11
CA ASN A 268 -17.68 -11.00 -10.68
C ASN A 268 -18.88 -10.03 -10.59
N TYR A 269 -18.65 -8.80 -10.11
CA TYR A 269 -19.69 -7.79 -9.98
C TYR A 269 -19.94 -6.97 -11.26
N GLY A 270 -19.13 -7.14 -12.32
CA GLY A 270 -19.21 -6.40 -13.59
C GLY A 270 -20.63 -6.24 -14.14
N PRO A 271 -21.41 -7.32 -14.36
CA PRO A 271 -22.78 -7.21 -14.89
C PRO A 271 -23.70 -6.31 -14.05
N LYS A 272 -23.61 -6.41 -12.71
CA LYS A 272 -24.36 -5.54 -11.80
C LYS A 272 -23.90 -4.10 -11.89
N MET A 273 -22.57 -3.87 -11.99
CA MET A 273 -22.01 -2.54 -12.17
C MET A 273 -22.49 -1.90 -13.48
N TRP A 274 -22.40 -2.62 -14.61
CA TRP A 274 -22.80 -2.09 -15.93
C TRP A 274 -24.29 -1.78 -15.99
N ALA A 275 -25.14 -2.61 -15.39
CA ALA A 275 -26.58 -2.36 -15.30
C ALA A 275 -26.87 -1.05 -14.54
N ARG A 276 -26.26 -0.87 -13.36
CA ARG A 276 -26.41 0.37 -12.57
C ARG A 276 -25.81 1.59 -13.25
N MET A 277 -24.69 1.43 -13.96
CA MET A 277 -24.11 2.49 -14.79
C MET A 277 -25.09 2.91 -15.89
N ASN A 278 -25.71 1.95 -16.59
CA ASN A 278 -26.69 2.21 -17.65
C ASN A 278 -27.95 2.91 -17.13
N GLU A 279 -28.50 2.48 -15.99
CA GLU A 279 -29.63 3.14 -15.32
C GLU A 279 -29.37 4.62 -14.99
N ARG A 280 -28.09 5.00 -14.81
CA ARG A 280 -27.65 6.33 -14.43
C ARG A 280 -27.04 7.13 -15.58
N GLY A 281 -27.07 6.61 -16.81
CA GLY A 281 -26.43 7.25 -17.96
C GLY A 281 -24.91 7.39 -17.83
N ILE A 282 -24.26 6.50 -17.09
CA ILE A 282 -22.81 6.46 -16.90
C ILE A 282 -22.22 5.49 -17.93
N ALA A 283 -21.38 6.01 -18.83
CA ALA A 283 -20.59 5.15 -19.71
C ALA A 283 -19.48 4.46 -18.89
N MET A 284 -19.14 3.22 -19.25
CA MET A 284 -18.03 2.52 -18.61
C MET A 284 -16.72 3.26 -18.89
N PRO A 285 -15.98 3.70 -17.84
CA PRO A 285 -14.82 4.54 -18.07
C PRO A 285 -13.66 3.71 -18.64
N PRO A 286 -13.03 4.15 -19.75
CA PRO A 286 -11.79 3.54 -20.20
C PRO A 286 -10.68 3.84 -19.19
N LEU A 287 -9.84 2.84 -18.92
CA LEU A 287 -8.69 2.96 -18.03
C LEU A 287 -7.44 2.45 -18.75
N THR A 288 -6.42 3.29 -18.83
CA THR A 288 -5.07 2.85 -19.22
C THR A 288 -4.45 1.98 -18.13
N THR A 289 -3.38 1.25 -18.45
CA THR A 289 -2.65 0.44 -17.47
C THR A 289 -2.08 1.29 -16.33
N ALA A 290 -1.58 2.49 -16.63
CA ALA A 290 -1.03 3.40 -15.62
C ALA A 290 -2.13 3.89 -14.65
N GLU A 291 -3.28 4.29 -15.20
CA GLU A 291 -4.46 4.67 -14.42
C GLU A 291 -4.99 3.51 -13.57
N MET A 292 -5.05 2.30 -14.14
CA MET A 292 -5.44 1.11 -13.37
C MET A 292 -4.45 0.81 -12.25
N SER A 293 -3.14 1.01 -12.48
CA SER A 293 -2.13 0.85 -11.43
C SER A 293 -2.36 1.84 -10.29
N ASP A 294 -2.60 3.12 -10.60
CA ASP A 294 -2.91 4.16 -9.61
C ASP A 294 -4.21 3.82 -8.84
N LEU A 295 -5.25 3.38 -9.54
CA LEU A 295 -6.55 3.01 -8.97
C LEU A 295 -6.45 1.79 -8.05
N ILE A 296 -5.79 0.72 -8.50
CA ILE A 296 -5.61 -0.50 -7.71
C ILE A 296 -4.76 -0.21 -6.48
N SER A 297 -3.71 0.60 -6.61
CA SER A 297 -2.95 1.07 -5.46
C SER A 297 -3.86 1.79 -4.46
N TYR A 298 -4.68 2.75 -4.91
CA TYR A 298 -5.64 3.42 -4.04
C TYR A 298 -6.61 2.44 -3.35
N LEU A 299 -7.25 1.55 -4.11
CA LEU A 299 -8.20 0.55 -3.57
C LEU A 299 -7.56 -0.43 -2.58
N TYR A 300 -6.28 -0.75 -2.77
CA TYR A 300 -5.54 -1.56 -1.83
C TYR A 300 -5.29 -0.79 -0.53
N PHE A 301 -4.82 0.45 -0.62
CA PHE A 301 -4.56 1.28 0.55
C PHE A 301 -5.81 1.79 1.26
N LEU A 302 -7.00 1.75 0.63
CA LEU A 302 -8.27 1.91 1.37
C LEU A 302 -8.44 0.86 2.47
N GLN A 303 -7.81 -0.31 2.32
CA GLN A 303 -7.85 -1.38 3.32
C GLN A 303 -6.78 -1.20 4.40
N PHE A 304 -5.89 -0.20 4.25
CA PHE A 304 -4.79 0.04 5.16
C PHE A 304 -5.32 0.37 6.54
N ILE A 305 -5.03 -0.53 7.48
CA ILE A 305 -5.28 -0.35 8.90
C ILE A 305 -4.00 -0.83 9.58
N ASP A 306 -3.19 0.11 10.07
CA ASP A 306 -2.06 -0.21 10.94
C ASP A 306 -2.53 -0.06 12.39
N PRO A 307 -2.59 -1.15 13.17
CA PRO A 307 -3.03 -1.07 14.56
C PRO A 307 -2.13 -0.10 15.34
N PRO A 308 -2.70 0.84 16.11
CA PRO A 308 -1.89 1.70 16.94
C PRO A 308 -1.15 0.88 17.99
N GLY A 309 0.11 1.24 18.24
CA GLY A 309 0.88 0.65 19.34
C GLY A 309 0.31 1.01 20.71
N VAL A 310 0.54 0.14 21.69
CA VAL A 310 0.12 0.28 23.08
C VAL A 310 1.35 0.67 23.92
N PRO A 311 1.42 1.92 24.43
CA PRO A 311 2.59 2.41 25.18
C PRO A 311 3.00 1.54 26.38
N ALA A 312 2.02 0.97 27.09
CA ALA A 312 2.31 0.08 28.22
C ALA A 312 3.08 -1.18 27.81
N ARG A 313 2.67 -1.82 26.69
CA ARG A 313 3.41 -2.95 26.10
C ARG A 313 4.76 -2.50 25.55
N GLY A 314 4.83 -1.29 24.98
CA GLY A 314 6.09 -0.73 24.48
C GLY A 314 7.14 -0.52 25.57
N ARG A 315 6.71 -0.17 26.79
CA ARG A 315 7.59 -0.12 27.96
C ARG A 315 8.15 -1.51 28.29
N THR A 316 7.33 -2.55 28.24
CA THR A 316 7.77 -3.94 28.42
C THR A 316 8.78 -4.32 27.34
N VAL A 317 8.52 -4.01 26.07
CA VAL A 317 9.46 -4.24 24.96
C VAL A 317 10.80 -3.54 25.23
N TYR A 318 10.80 -2.27 25.64
CA TYR A 318 12.01 -1.54 25.97
C TYR A 318 12.86 -2.24 27.05
N GLN A 319 12.20 -2.78 28.08
CA GLN A 319 12.85 -3.48 29.19
C GLN A 319 13.36 -4.87 28.78
N GLU A 320 12.52 -5.68 28.16
CA GLU A 320 12.84 -7.06 27.78
C GLU A 320 13.92 -7.12 26.70
N LYS A 321 13.88 -6.20 25.73
CA LYS A 321 14.92 -6.06 24.70
C LYS A 321 16.16 -5.32 25.22
N ARG A 322 16.19 -4.97 26.50
CA ARG A 322 17.33 -4.36 27.21
C ARG A 322 17.84 -3.06 26.58
N CYS A 323 16.97 -2.30 25.91
CA CYS A 323 17.33 -1.04 25.26
C CYS A 323 17.97 -0.05 26.27
N GLY A 324 17.50 -0.11 27.52
CA GLY A 324 18.00 0.68 28.65
C GLY A 324 19.44 0.44 29.06
N LYS A 325 20.10 -0.61 28.57
CA LYS A 325 21.54 -0.84 28.84
C LYS A 325 22.41 0.24 28.21
N CYS A 326 21.98 0.79 27.07
CA CYS A 326 22.71 1.83 26.36
C CYS A 326 21.95 3.14 26.31
N HIS A 327 20.67 3.08 25.94
CA HIS A 327 19.84 4.26 25.80
C HIS A 327 19.23 4.66 27.14
N ALA A 328 19.36 5.93 27.53
CA ALA A 328 18.61 6.45 28.66
C ALA A 328 17.15 6.76 28.29
N LEU A 329 16.30 6.81 29.32
CA LEU A 329 14.97 7.43 29.29
C LEU A 329 14.78 8.24 30.59
N PRO A 330 13.76 9.12 30.70
CA PRO A 330 13.48 9.83 31.95
C PRO A 330 13.33 8.84 33.11
N GLY A 331 14.20 8.96 34.11
CA GLY A 331 14.26 8.05 35.27
C GLY A 331 14.94 6.70 35.02
N ILE A 332 15.53 6.46 33.84
CA ILE A 332 16.32 5.26 33.50
C ILE A 332 17.71 5.70 33.02
N SER A 333 18.73 5.34 33.78
CA SER A 333 20.13 5.65 33.45
C SER A 333 20.62 4.80 32.27
N GLY A 334 21.18 5.46 31.25
CA GLY A 334 21.97 4.87 30.18
C GLY A 334 23.06 5.88 29.80
N THR A 335 24.31 5.45 29.69
CA THR A 335 25.47 6.36 29.49
C THR A 335 26.18 6.15 28.17
N VAL A 336 25.83 5.08 27.45
CA VAL A 336 26.53 4.67 26.22
C VAL A 336 25.94 5.37 24.99
N ALA A 337 24.62 5.56 24.97
CA ALA A 337 23.91 6.08 23.80
C ALA A 337 22.97 7.25 24.17
N PRO A 338 22.60 8.10 23.19
CA PRO A 338 21.72 9.23 23.44
C PRO A 338 20.39 8.83 24.07
N GLU A 339 19.85 9.71 24.92
CA GLU A 339 18.54 9.54 25.55
C GLU A 339 17.42 9.59 24.49
N LEU A 340 16.68 8.49 24.34
CA LEU A 340 15.70 8.35 23.26
C LEU A 340 14.49 9.26 23.42
N ALA A 341 14.20 9.74 24.63
CA ALA A 341 13.11 10.69 24.86
C ALA A 341 13.45 12.13 24.46
N LYS A 342 14.74 12.50 24.39
CA LYS A 342 15.18 13.89 24.15
C LYS A 342 15.63 14.18 22.71
N GLY A 343 15.75 13.15 21.86
CA GLY A 343 16.19 13.36 20.48
C GLY A 343 15.20 14.22 19.69
N GLU A 344 15.57 15.45 19.30
CA GLU A 344 14.70 16.40 18.60
C GLU A 344 14.08 15.85 17.30
N LYS A 345 14.72 14.86 16.68
CA LYS A 345 14.37 14.28 15.38
C LYS A 345 13.61 12.95 15.43
N LEU A 346 12.92 12.60 16.53
CA LEU A 346 12.13 11.36 16.66
C LEU A 346 10.67 11.62 17.12
N LYS A 347 10.00 12.57 16.49
CA LYS A 347 8.63 13.01 16.84
C LYS A 347 7.54 12.20 16.16
N THR A 348 7.87 11.45 15.11
CA THR A 348 6.94 10.61 14.35
C THR A 348 7.41 9.16 14.28
N PRO A 349 6.51 8.19 14.02
CA PRO A 349 6.92 6.80 13.79
C PRO A 349 7.96 6.65 12.67
N MET A 350 7.82 7.38 11.56
CA MET A 350 8.73 7.29 10.42
C MET A 350 10.11 7.85 10.75
N GLU A 351 10.19 8.91 11.57
CA GLU A 351 11.46 9.40 12.07
C GLU A 351 12.17 8.38 12.97
N VAL A 352 11.44 7.69 13.86
CA VAL A 352 12.01 6.62 14.70
C VAL A 352 12.55 5.50 13.82
N VAL A 353 11.75 4.96 12.90
CA VAL A 353 12.19 3.87 12.01
C VAL A 353 13.38 4.29 11.15
N THR A 354 13.37 5.51 10.64
CA THR A 354 14.49 6.06 9.85
C THR A 354 15.76 6.14 10.67
N ALA A 355 15.67 6.66 11.90
CA ALA A 355 16.82 6.74 12.79
C ALA A 355 17.35 5.35 13.15
N MET A 356 16.46 4.40 13.44
CA MET A 356 16.85 3.01 13.70
C MET A 356 17.61 2.41 12.52
N TRP A 357 17.11 2.53 11.29
CA TRP A 357 17.80 2.03 10.09
C TRP A 357 19.17 2.71 9.88
N ASN A 358 19.20 4.04 9.90
CA ASN A 358 20.40 4.83 9.64
C ASN A 358 21.49 4.59 10.70
N HIS A 359 21.09 4.31 11.94
CA HIS A 359 21.97 4.07 13.09
C HIS A 359 22.35 2.59 13.28
N ALA A 360 21.73 1.66 12.52
CA ALA A 360 21.85 0.23 12.77
C ALA A 360 23.30 -0.29 12.75
N SER A 361 24.14 0.17 11.82
CA SER A 361 25.56 -0.24 11.75
C SER A 361 26.35 0.14 13.01
N THR A 362 26.11 1.35 13.54
CA THR A 362 26.77 1.81 14.77
C THR A 362 26.29 1.01 15.97
N MET A 363 25.00 0.69 16.02
CA MET A 363 24.47 -0.18 17.08
C MET A 363 25.07 -1.57 17.00
N GLU A 364 25.15 -2.17 15.82
CA GLU A 364 25.71 -3.50 15.62
C GLU A 364 27.16 -3.59 16.11
N GLU A 365 28.02 -2.66 15.69
CA GLU A 365 29.40 -2.57 16.16
C GLU A 365 29.47 -2.47 17.69
N ARG A 366 28.65 -1.59 18.28
CA ARG A 366 28.64 -1.40 19.74
C ARG A 366 28.10 -2.62 20.48
N MET A 367 27.10 -3.31 19.94
CA MET A 367 26.54 -4.52 20.53
C MET A 367 27.56 -5.66 20.54
N LEU A 368 28.37 -5.79 19.48
CA LEU A 368 29.48 -6.74 19.45
C LEU A 368 30.54 -6.42 20.51
N GLN A 369 30.92 -5.14 20.65
CA GLN A 369 31.87 -4.71 21.69
C GLN A 369 31.37 -5.00 23.11
N GLU A 370 30.08 -4.81 23.36
CA GLU A 370 29.45 -5.03 24.67
C GLU A 370 28.99 -6.48 24.89
N SER A 371 29.25 -7.40 23.93
CA SER A 371 28.81 -8.80 23.97
C SER A 371 27.30 -8.95 24.21
N LEU A 372 26.50 -8.10 23.56
CA LEU A 372 25.04 -8.10 23.65
C LEU A 372 24.41 -8.73 22.40
N GLU A 373 23.39 -9.56 22.61
CA GLU A 373 22.59 -10.13 21.51
C GLU A 373 21.69 -9.08 20.87
N TRP A 374 21.59 -9.09 19.54
CA TRP A 374 20.73 -8.17 18.78
C TRP A 374 19.26 -8.33 19.18
N PRO A 375 18.52 -7.25 19.51
CA PRO A 375 17.14 -7.35 19.92
C PRO A 375 16.24 -7.70 18.74
N VAL A 376 15.45 -8.76 18.89
CA VAL A 376 14.52 -9.26 17.87
C VAL A 376 13.08 -8.88 18.23
N PHE A 377 12.40 -8.14 17.35
CA PHE A 377 10.99 -7.76 17.51
C PHE A 377 10.02 -8.82 16.98
N LYS A 378 8.97 -9.09 17.74
CA LYS A 378 7.80 -9.90 17.35
C LYS A 378 6.65 -9.00 16.88
N GLY A 379 5.60 -9.61 16.31
CA GLY A 379 4.46 -8.85 15.76
C GLY A 379 3.86 -7.88 16.77
N GLY A 380 3.68 -6.63 16.36
CA GLY A 380 3.19 -5.52 17.18
C GLY A 380 4.24 -4.86 18.08
N GLU A 381 5.37 -5.51 18.40
CA GLU A 381 6.34 -4.98 19.36
C GLU A 381 7.00 -3.68 18.87
N MET A 382 7.27 -3.57 17.56
CA MET A 382 7.81 -2.34 16.96
C MET A 382 6.83 -1.16 17.12
N ALA A 383 5.55 -1.40 16.81
CA ALA A 383 4.51 -0.39 16.96
C ALA A 383 4.35 0.04 18.42
N ASP A 384 4.32 -0.93 19.34
CA ASP A 384 4.22 -0.70 20.79
C ASP A 384 5.42 0.12 21.30
N LEU A 385 6.65 -0.24 20.92
CA LEU A 385 7.87 0.48 21.31
C LEU A 385 7.83 1.93 20.82
N ILE A 386 7.50 2.15 19.54
CA ILE A 386 7.39 3.50 18.98
C ILE A 386 6.32 4.30 19.73
N ALA A 387 5.15 3.72 19.99
CA ALA A 387 4.09 4.37 20.74
C ALA A 387 4.56 4.79 22.16
N TYR A 388 5.31 3.93 22.83
CA TYR A 388 5.91 4.25 24.13
C TYR A 388 6.90 5.42 24.04
N LEU A 389 7.86 5.38 23.12
CA LEU A 389 8.85 6.44 22.94
C LEU A 389 8.21 7.80 22.62
N LEU A 390 7.17 7.80 21.79
CA LEU A 390 6.40 9.01 21.47
C LEU A 390 5.57 9.50 22.66
N SER A 391 5.07 8.61 23.52
CA SER A 391 4.30 9.01 24.71
C SER A 391 5.13 9.77 25.74
N LEU A 392 6.41 9.40 25.90
CA LEU A 392 7.33 10.07 26.85
C LEU A 392 7.62 11.52 26.47
N ARG A 393 7.54 11.86 25.17
CA ARG A 393 7.77 13.21 24.65
C ARG A 393 6.60 14.13 24.91
N LYS A 394 5.36 13.62 24.74
CA LYS A 394 4.14 14.37 25.09
C LYS A 394 4.08 14.74 26.57
N GLY A 395 4.67 13.91 27.44
CA GLY A 395 4.80 14.21 28.87
C GLY A 395 5.92 15.21 29.20
N ALA A 396 6.99 15.28 28.39
CA ALA A 396 8.10 16.20 28.58
C ALA A 396 7.79 17.65 28.17
N ASP A 397 6.84 17.86 27.24
CA ASP A 397 6.39 19.18 26.80
C ASP A 397 5.38 19.84 27.76
N GLN A 398 4.95 19.17 28.84
CA GLN A 398 4.12 19.78 29.88
C GLN A 398 5.01 20.39 30.98
N PRO A 399 4.88 21.69 31.31
CA PRO A 399 5.64 22.29 32.40
C PRO A 399 5.25 21.60 33.71
N ALA A 400 6.26 21.18 34.48
CA ALA A 400 6.07 20.55 35.78
C ALA A 400 5.16 21.44 36.65
N LYS A 401 3.99 20.92 37.05
CA LYS A 401 3.17 21.55 38.08
C LYS A 401 4.01 21.63 39.34
N LYS A 402 4.38 22.84 39.75
CA LYS A 402 4.93 23.11 41.08
C LYS A 402 3.90 22.61 42.11
N GLU A 403 4.21 21.52 42.79
CA GLU A 403 3.50 21.15 44.01
C GLU A 403 3.76 22.25 45.03
N SER A 404 2.71 23.03 45.33
CA SER A 404 2.72 23.94 46.46
C SER A 404 2.71 23.11 47.74
N SER A 405 3.86 23.04 48.40
CA SER A 405 3.96 22.58 49.78
C SER A 405 3.15 23.53 50.67
N VAL A 406 1.91 23.15 51.01
CA VAL A 406 1.18 23.77 52.11
C VAL A 406 1.82 23.25 53.39
N GLY A 407 2.52 24.15 54.07
CA GLY A 407 3.21 23.90 55.33
C GLY A 407 2.23 23.47 56.42
N LYS A 408 2.67 22.48 57.20
CA LYS A 408 2.19 22.22 58.55
C LYS A 408 2.75 23.28 59.50
N GLY A 409 1.87 23.84 60.32
CA GLY A 409 2.13 24.66 61.50
C GLY A 409 0.78 25.28 61.86
N GLY A 410 0.20 25.06 63.03
CA GLY A 410 0.77 24.90 64.36
C GLY A 410 -0.12 25.73 65.25
#